data_AF-A0A7C6XM24-F1
#
_entry.id   AF-A0A7C6XM24-F1
#
_cell.length_a   1.000
_cell.length_b   1.000
_cell.length_c   1.000
_cell.angle_alpha   90.00
_cell.angle_beta   90.00
_cell.angle_gamma   90.00
#
_symmetry.space_group_name_H-M   'P 1'
#
loop_
_entity.id
_entity.type
_entity.pdbx_description
1 polymer ?
#
loop_
_entity_poly.entity_id
_entity_poly.type
_entity_poly.pdbx_seq_one_letter_code
_entity_poly.pdbx_strand_id
1 'polypeptide(L)' 'MRRTTLLDIAFVLLLAALPFISIGTMNEQPLVWQLGFLLLVVGLLMPPALRLRRAVIDARDLPDVEEEPS' A
#
# COMPACT_ATOMS: atom_id res chain seq x y z
N MET A 1 -1.79 15.47 -4.23
CA MET A 1 -2.94 14.53 -4.23
C MET A 1 -3.42 14.33 -2.79
N ARG A 2 -4.73 14.35 -2.53
CA ARG A 2 -5.28 14.14 -1.17
C ARG A 2 -5.06 12.67 -0.74
N ARG A 3 -4.81 12.45 0.55
CA ARG A 3 -4.58 11.10 1.14
C ARG A 3 -5.74 10.14 0.86
N THR A 4 -6.95 10.66 0.78
CA THR A 4 -8.17 9.93 0.42
C THR A 4 -8.05 9.29 -0.96
N THR A 5 -7.55 10.04 -1.95
CA THR A 5 -7.37 9.56 -3.32
C THR A 5 -6.43 8.37 -3.41
N LEU A 6 -5.37 8.32 -2.58
CA LEU A 6 -4.43 7.19 -2.54
C LEU A 6 -5.06 5.93 -1.94
N LEU A 7 -5.89 6.08 -0.91
CA LEU A 7 -6.62 4.96 -0.30
C LEU A 7 -7.73 4.45 -1.23
N ASP A 8 -8.41 5.35 -1.94
CA ASP A 8 -9.41 4.98 -2.94
C ASP A 8 -8.79 4.17 -4.09
N ILE A 9 -7.62 4.61 -4.58
CA ILE A 9 -6.87 3.87 -5.61
C ILE A 9 -6.46 2.48 -5.09
N ALA A 10 -5.96 2.38 -3.86
CA ALA A 10 -5.60 1.09 -3.25
C ALA A 10 -6.82 0.17 -3.13
N PHE A 11 -7.98 0.71 -2.76
CA PHE A 11 -9.23 -0.03 -2.65
C PHE A 11 -9.70 -0.55 -4.01
N VAL A 12 -9.66 0.28 -5.06
CA VAL A 12 -9.99 -0.13 -6.43
C VAL A 12 -9.01 -1.19 -6.93
N LEU A 13 -7.70 -1.06 -6.64
CA LEU A 13 -6.70 -2.06 -6.99
C LEU A 13 -7.00 -3.42 -6.35
N LEU A 14 -7.32 -3.42 -5.05
CA LEU A 14 -7.69 -4.63 -4.31
C LEU A 14 -8.97 -5.26 -4.84
N LEU A 15 -9.98 -4.43 -5.15
CA LEU A 15 -11.24 -4.89 -5.71
C LEU A 15 -11.06 -5.52 -7.10
N ALA A 16 -10.18 -4.95 -7.93
CA ALA A 16 -9.86 -5.46 -9.26
C ALA A 16 -8.95 -6.70 -9.22
N ALA A 17 -8.15 -6.90 -8.18
CA ALA A 17 -7.25 -8.03 -8.07
C ALA A 17 -7.99 -9.37 -8.05
N LEU A 18 -9.09 -9.48 -7.31
CA LEU A 18 -9.89 -10.71 -7.19
C LEU A 18 -10.41 -11.25 -8.54
N PRO A 19 -11.14 -10.48 -9.35
CA PRO A 19 -11.61 -10.96 -10.64
C PRO A 19 -10.46 -11.29 -11.60
N PHE A 20 -9.36 -10.54 -11.57
CA PHE A 20 -8.16 -10.86 -12.38
C PHE A 20 -7.54 -12.21 -12.00
N ILE A 21 -7.39 -12.48 -10.70
CA ILE A 21 -6.90 -13.77 -10.20
C ILE A 21 -7.86 -14.88 -10.65
N SER A 22 -9.17 -14.69 -10.46
CA SER A 22 -10.19 -15.67 -10.86
C SER A 22 -10.16 -15.98 -12.36
N ILE A 23 -10.10 -14.97 -13.22
CA ILE A 23 -10.05 -15.15 -14.68
C ILE A 23 -8.75 -15.88 -15.07
N GLY A 24 -7.63 -15.50 -14.47
CA GLY A 24 -6.33 -16.10 -14.78
C GLY A 24 -6.23 -17.56 -14.33
N THR A 25 -6.80 -17.94 -13.18
CA THR A 25 -6.82 -19.32 -12.72
C THR A 25 -7.80 -20.20 -13.50
N MET A 26 -8.95 -19.65 -13.90
CA MET A 26 -9.95 -20.40 -14.68
C MET A 26 -9.54 -20.65 -16.13
N ASN A 27 -8.76 -19.75 -16.75
CA ASN A 27 -8.33 -19.88 -18.14
C ASN A 27 -6.90 -20.43 -18.29
N GLU A 28 -6.30 -20.94 -17.20
CA GLU A 28 -4.91 -21.42 -17.16
C GLU A 28 -3.90 -20.40 -17.73
N GLN A 29 -4.20 -19.10 -17.58
CA GLN A 29 -3.35 -18.03 -18.10
C GLN A 29 -2.39 -17.55 -17.01
N PRO A 30 -1.13 -18.02 -17.00
CA PRO A 30 -0.22 -17.80 -15.89
C PRO A 30 0.13 -16.30 -15.71
N LEU A 31 0.11 -15.53 -16.78
CA LEU A 31 0.38 -14.10 -16.73
C LEU A 31 -0.75 -13.31 -16.04
N VAL A 32 -2.01 -13.70 -16.26
CA VAL A 32 -3.17 -12.93 -15.80
C VAL A 32 -3.37 -13.06 -14.29
N TRP A 33 -3.28 -14.27 -13.73
CA TRP A 33 -3.40 -14.45 -12.28
C TRP A 33 -2.18 -13.89 -11.53
N GLN A 34 -0.97 -13.96 -12.11
CA GLN A 34 0.22 -13.31 -11.56
C GLN A 34 0.06 -11.79 -11.51
N LEU A 35 -0.51 -11.18 -12.56
CA LEU A 35 -0.77 -9.74 -12.58
C LEU A 35 -1.79 -9.36 -11.50
N GLY A 36 -2.88 -10.13 -11.38
CA GLY A 36 -3.87 -9.94 -10.32
C GLY A 36 -3.28 -10.10 -8.92
N PHE A 37 -2.40 -11.08 -8.72
CA PHE A 37 -1.67 -11.28 -7.47
C PHE A 37 -0.72 -10.12 -7.16
N LEU A 38 -0.01 -9.60 -8.16
CA LEU A 38 0.84 -8.43 -8.00
C LEU A 38 0.01 -7.20 -7.57
N LEU A 39 -1.14 -6.97 -8.23
CA LEU A 39 -2.09 -5.91 -7.86
C LEU A 39 -2.57 -6.05 -6.41
N LEU A 40 -2.88 -7.28 -5.98
CA LEU A 40 -3.27 -7.58 -4.61
C LEU A 40 -2.17 -7.17 -3.62
N VAL A 41 -0.94 -7.62 -3.86
CA VAL A 41 0.22 -7.36 -2.99
C VAL A 41 0.48 -5.85 -2.90
N VAL A 42 0.49 -5.14 -4.03
CA VAL A 42 0.71 -3.68 -4.04
C VAL A 42 -0.43 -2.93 -3.34
N GLY A 43 -1.69 -3.28 -3.65
CA GLY A 43 -2.87 -2.67 -3.03
C GLY A 43 -2.91 -2.89 -1.51
N LEU A 44 -2.47 -4.05 -1.04
CA LEU A 44 -2.41 -4.39 0.39
C LEU A 44 -1.27 -3.66 1.12
N LEU A 45 -0.11 -3.53 0.47
CA LEU A 45 1.08 -2.88 1.05
C LEU A 45 1.01 -1.35 1.05
N MET A 46 0.24 -0.74 0.14
CA MET A 46 0.14 0.71 0.02
C MET A 46 -0.36 1.41 1.32
N PRO A 47 -1.48 1.00 1.97
CA PRO A 47 -1.95 1.61 3.21
C PRO A 47 -0.95 1.53 4.39
N PRO A 48 -0.33 0.38 4.73
CA PRO A 48 0.66 0.32 5.80
C PRO A 48 1.94 1.08 5.44
N ALA A 49 2.38 1.06 4.18
CA ALA A 49 3.55 1.83 3.74
C ALA A 49 3.33 3.35 3.88
N LEU A 50 2.13 3.84 3.58
CA LEU A 50 1.75 5.25 3.79
C LEU A 50 1.67 5.62 5.28
N ARG A 51 1.27 4.69 6.15
CA ARG A 51 1.29 4.89 7.61
C ARG A 51 2.71 4.94 8.14
N LEU A 52 3.57 3.99 7.74
CA LEU A 52 4.96 3.89 8.19
C LEU A 52 5.78 5.11 7.76
N ARG A 53 5.68 5.54 6.49
CA ARG A 53 6.37 6.76 6.02
C ARG A 53 6.00 7.99 6.85
N ARG A 54 4.73 8.13 7.25
CA ARG A 54 4.32 9.24 8.11
C ARG A 54 4.94 9.13 9.50
N ALA A 55 4.87 7.96 10.12
CA ALA A 55 5.46 7.74 11.44
C ALA A 55 6.97 8.03 11.45
N VAL A 56 7.69 7.68 10.38
CA VAL A 56 9.11 7.98 10.21
C VAL A 56 9.38 9.47 10.02
N ILE A 57 8.50 10.20 9.32
CA ILE A 57 8.62 11.66 9.17
C ILE A 57 8.36 12.36 10.51
N ASP A 58 7.27 12.03 11.21
CA ASP A 58 6.96 12.58 12.53
C ASP A 58 8.11 12.33 13.54
N ALA A 59 8.71 11.14 13.49
CA ALA A 59 9.82 10.79 14.38
C ALA A 59 11.11 11.56 14.07
N ARG A 60 11.30 12.04 12.83
CA ARG A 60 12.45 12.88 12.44
C ARG A 60 12.26 14.35 12.77
N ASP A 61 11.02 14.81 12.83
CA ASP A 61 10.66 16.19 13.18
C ASP A 61 10.55 16.41 14.69
N LEU A 62 10.78 15.38 15.51
CA LEU A 62 10.89 15.53 16.96
C LEU A 62 12.20 16.28 17.26
N PRO A 63 12.15 17.51 17.81
CA PRO A 63 13.36 18.23 18.15
C PRO A 63 14.12 17.41 19.20
N ASP A 64 15.42 17.19 18.95
CA ASP A 64 16.34 16.74 19.99
C ASP A 64 16.26 17.77 21.10
N VAL A 65 15.45 17.48 22.12
CA VAL A 65 15.44 18.23 23.36
C VAL A 65 16.80 17.94 23.95
N GLU A 66 17.78 18.81 23.64
CA GLU A 66 19.03 18.89 24.37
C GLU A 66 18.62 18.99 25.84
N GLU A 67 18.79 17.88 26.57
CA GLU A 67 18.60 17.82 28.00
C GLU A 67 19.57 18.84 28.60
N GLU A 68 19.09 20.06 28.86
CA GLU A 68 19.84 21.09 29.55
C GLU A 68 20.12 20.55 30.96
N PRO A 69 21.40 20.24 31.31
CA PRO A 69 21.71 19.76 32.64
C PRO A 69 21.70 20.97 33.58
N SER A 70 20.68 21.09 34.42
CA SER A 70 20.68 22.00 35.59
C SER A 70 21.39 21.37 36.79
#